data_AF-A0A9W8UDJ6-F1
#
_entry.id   AF-A0A9W8UDJ6-F1
#
_cell.length_a   1.000
_cell.length_b   1.000
_cell.length_c   1.000
_cell.angle_alpha   90.00
_cell.angle_beta   90.00
_cell.angle_gamma   90.00
#
_symmetry.space_group_name_H-M   'P 1'
#
loop_
_entity.id
_entity.type
_entity.pdbx_description
1 polymer ?
#
loop_
_entity_poly.entity_id
_entity_poly.type
_entity_poly.pdbx_seq_one_letter_code
_entity_poly.pdbx_strand_id
1 'polypeptide(L)'
;MGDASVFKYPSPLTGYEDAPPMPSEMAADGKSYVNPPSEKRSDAYDQFIEPLDRSERGGFDVHIYYLQSNEEQTKYAKELWERIRREFPELRVYKIWDKPIGPHPVAMFEVNLFTPAQFGAFIPWLNVWRGPLSALVHPNTIPEQGVNKWASMKRDHLERAIWMGERIPLDLSLFNRTS
;
A
#
# COMPACT_ATOMS: atom_id res chain seq x y z
N MET A 1 3.60 -20.34 4.07
CA MET A 1 2.50 -19.36 4.04
C MET A 1 2.10 -19.07 5.47
N GLY A 2 1.92 -17.80 5.86
CA GLY A 2 1.46 -17.46 7.21
C GLY A 2 0.06 -18.02 7.43
N ASP A 3 -0.23 -18.48 8.64
CA ASP A 3 -1.57 -18.95 9.01
C ASP A 3 -2.55 -17.78 8.97
N ALA A 4 -3.31 -17.67 7.89
CA ALA A 4 -4.33 -16.63 7.70
C ALA A 4 -5.47 -16.74 8.73
N SER A 5 -5.53 -17.82 9.52
CA SER A 5 -6.58 -18.05 10.53
C SER A 5 -6.46 -17.16 11.78
N VAL A 6 -5.34 -16.45 11.98
CA VAL A 6 -5.15 -15.56 13.15
C VAL A 6 -5.91 -14.24 12.98
N PHE A 7 -6.21 -13.83 11.75
CA PHE A 7 -6.84 -12.54 11.49
C PHE A 7 -8.35 -12.65 11.35
N LYS A 8 -9.06 -11.80 12.11
CA LYS A 8 -10.50 -11.62 11.94
C LYS A 8 -10.78 -10.63 10.81
N TYR A 9 -11.87 -10.86 10.10
CA TYR A 9 -12.39 -9.98 9.07
C TYR A 9 -13.73 -9.43 9.58
N PRO A 10 -13.75 -8.26 10.22
CA PRO A 10 -15.02 -7.65 10.60
C PRO A 10 -15.85 -7.34 9.35
N SER A 11 -17.17 -7.24 9.52
CA SER A 11 -18.05 -6.85 8.42
C SER A 11 -17.66 -5.45 7.91
N PRO A 12 -17.50 -5.24 6.60
CA PRO A 12 -17.37 -3.90 6.04
C PRO A 12 -18.61 -3.01 6.27
N LEU A 13 -19.73 -3.60 6.71
CA LEU A 13 -20.95 -2.89 7.09
C LEU A 13 -20.99 -2.53 8.59
N THR A 14 -19.92 -2.78 9.34
CA THR A 14 -19.85 -2.32 10.74
C THR A 14 -20.02 -0.80 10.81
N GLY A 15 -20.94 -0.33 11.64
CA GLY A 15 -21.38 1.07 11.72
C GLY A 15 -22.61 1.42 10.87
N TYR A 16 -23.12 0.47 10.08
CA TYR A 16 -24.32 0.62 9.24
C TYR A 16 -25.44 -0.37 9.64
N GLU A 17 -25.39 -0.96 10.83
CA GLU A 17 -26.33 -2.00 11.27
C GLU A 17 -27.79 -1.52 11.27
N ASP A 18 -28.01 -0.24 11.60
CA ASP A 18 -29.34 0.38 11.65
C ASP A 18 -29.65 1.23 10.41
N ALA A 19 -28.80 1.19 9.37
CA ALA A 19 -29.00 1.98 8.16
C ALA A 19 -30.18 1.43 7.33
N PRO A 20 -30.95 2.30 6.64
CA PRO A 20 -31.99 1.84 5.73
C PRO A 20 -31.38 1.03 4.58
N PRO A 21 -32.15 0.08 3.98
CA PRO A 21 -31.66 -0.69 2.84
C PRO A 21 -31.33 0.21 1.65
N MET A 22 -30.24 -0.10 0.95
CA MET A 22 -29.84 0.61 -0.26
C MET A 22 -30.83 0.34 -1.41
N PRO A 23 -31.13 1.34 -2.26
CA PRO A 23 -31.93 1.15 -3.46
C PRO A 23 -31.30 0.15 -4.44
N SER A 24 -32.13 -0.51 -5.24
CA SER A 24 -31.72 -1.43 -6.31
C SER A 24 -31.91 -0.85 -7.73
N GLU A 25 -32.18 0.45 -7.84
CA GLU A 25 -32.37 1.14 -9.11
C GLU A 25 -31.04 1.22 -9.89
N MET A 26 -31.11 0.89 -11.18
CA MET A 26 -29.96 0.97 -12.10
C MET A 26 -29.86 2.36 -12.71
N ALA A 27 -28.63 2.87 -12.83
CA ALA A 27 -28.32 4.09 -13.54
C ALA A 27 -28.51 3.93 -15.07
N ALA A 28 -28.42 5.03 -15.80
CA ALA A 28 -28.66 5.08 -17.25
C ALA A 28 -27.69 4.20 -18.08
N ASP A 29 -26.52 3.86 -17.54
CA ASP A 29 -25.58 2.94 -18.19
C ASP A 29 -26.02 1.46 -18.13
N GLY A 30 -27.07 1.16 -17.35
CA GLY A 30 -27.59 -0.20 -17.12
C GLY A 30 -26.66 -1.11 -16.35
N LYS A 31 -25.60 -0.58 -15.72
CA LYS A 31 -24.52 -1.34 -15.06
C LYS A 31 -24.22 -0.85 -13.65
N SER A 32 -24.34 0.45 -13.37
CA SER A 32 -24.12 1.03 -12.05
C SER A 32 -25.45 1.24 -11.31
N TYR A 33 -25.41 1.24 -9.98
CA TYR A 33 -26.57 1.52 -9.15
C TYR A 33 -26.68 3.01 -8.85
N VAL A 34 -27.91 3.50 -8.70
CA VAL A 34 -28.16 4.85 -8.19
C VAL A 34 -27.92 4.85 -6.68
N ASN A 35 -26.83 5.49 -6.26
CA ASN A 35 -26.55 5.71 -4.85
C ASN A 35 -27.22 7.02 -4.38
N PRO A 36 -27.94 7.01 -3.23
CA PRO A 36 -28.48 8.23 -2.66
C PRO A 36 -27.38 9.27 -2.41
N PRO A 37 -27.66 10.57 -2.62
CA PRO A 37 -26.70 11.61 -2.31
C PRO A 37 -26.38 11.63 -0.81
N SER A 38 -25.11 11.81 -0.47
CA SER A 38 -24.64 12.03 0.90
C SER A 38 -24.42 13.52 1.14
N GLU A 39 -24.73 14.01 2.35
CA GLU A 39 -24.50 15.41 2.74
C GLU A 39 -23.02 15.80 2.71
N LYS A 40 -22.14 14.82 3.01
CA LYS A 40 -20.69 14.99 2.95
C LYS A 40 -20.03 13.85 2.19
N ARG A 41 -18.85 14.14 1.63
CA ARG A 41 -17.96 13.10 1.10
C ARG A 41 -17.39 12.24 2.24
N SER A 42 -16.91 11.05 1.90
CA SER A 42 -16.14 10.23 2.83
C SER A 42 -14.91 10.98 3.34
N ASP A 43 -14.64 10.89 4.64
CA ASP A 43 -13.44 11.48 5.26
C ASP A 43 -12.14 10.88 4.66
N ALA A 44 -12.23 9.73 3.98
CA ALA A 44 -11.12 9.10 3.25
C ALA A 44 -10.57 9.93 2.08
N TYR A 45 -11.33 10.91 1.58
CA TYR A 45 -10.81 11.88 0.60
C TYR A 45 -9.79 12.84 1.20
N ASP A 46 -9.90 13.10 2.50
CA ASP A 46 -9.14 14.13 3.20
C ASP A 46 -8.00 13.54 4.03
N GLN A 47 -8.18 12.33 4.55
CA GLN A 47 -7.20 11.67 5.42
C GLN A 47 -7.23 10.16 5.28
N PHE A 48 -6.12 9.50 5.61
CA PHE A 48 -6.15 8.06 5.82
C PHE A 48 -7.00 7.73 7.05
N ILE A 49 -8.02 6.91 6.86
CA ILE A 49 -8.92 6.46 7.94
C ILE A 49 -8.33 5.27 8.69
N GLU A 50 -8.75 5.07 9.94
CA GLU A 50 -8.33 3.90 10.71
C GLU A 50 -8.60 2.60 9.93
N PRO A 51 -7.69 1.62 9.99
CA PRO A 51 -6.52 1.54 10.88
C PRO A 51 -5.21 2.09 10.29
N LEU A 52 -5.24 2.87 9.21
CA LEU A 52 -4.02 3.39 8.59
C LEU A 52 -3.28 4.36 9.52
N ASP A 53 -1.96 4.22 9.57
CA ASP A 53 -1.07 5.07 10.35
C ASP A 53 -0.98 6.47 9.72
N ARG A 54 -1.14 7.51 10.56
CA ARG A 54 -1.06 8.93 10.19
C ARG A 54 0.14 9.63 10.84
N SER A 55 0.99 8.89 11.54
CA SER A 55 2.19 9.41 12.18
C SER A 55 3.31 9.67 11.16
N GLU A 56 4.49 10.02 11.67
CA GLU A 56 5.70 10.19 10.86
C GLU A 56 6.14 8.91 10.11
N ARG A 57 5.58 7.73 10.43
CA ARG A 57 5.80 6.50 9.66
C ARG A 57 5.17 6.57 8.26
N GLY A 58 4.07 7.31 8.10
CA GLY A 58 3.28 7.33 6.85
C GLY A 58 2.30 6.16 6.76
N GLY A 59 1.25 6.33 5.95
CA GLY A 59 0.16 5.36 5.82
C GLY A 59 0.41 4.26 4.80
N PHE A 60 1.34 4.47 3.85
CA PHE A 60 1.75 3.45 2.88
C PHE A 60 3.25 3.55 2.58
N ASP A 61 3.85 2.39 2.35
CA ASP A 61 5.22 2.27 1.85
C ASP A 61 5.18 1.65 0.45
N VAL A 62 6.00 2.20 -0.44
CA VAL A 62 6.18 1.72 -1.81
C VAL A 62 7.62 1.30 -2.00
N HIS A 63 7.84 0.01 -2.17
CA HIS A 63 9.16 -0.59 -2.41
C HIS A 63 9.30 -0.91 -3.89
N ILE A 64 10.21 -0.22 -4.59
CA ILE A 64 10.47 -0.41 -6.00
C ILE A 64 11.69 -1.31 -6.14
N TYR A 65 11.50 -2.49 -6.73
CA TYR A 65 12.52 -3.53 -6.86
C TYR A 65 13.20 -3.51 -8.22
N TYR A 66 14.48 -3.85 -8.21
CA TYR A 66 15.24 -4.13 -9.41
C TYR A 66 16.21 -5.28 -9.15
N LEU A 67 16.50 -6.06 -10.19
CA LEU A 67 17.51 -7.09 -10.13
C LEU A 67 18.89 -6.43 -10.21
N GLN A 68 19.64 -6.42 -9.10
CA GLN A 68 20.94 -5.76 -9.03
C GLN A 68 22.00 -6.32 -9.99
N SER A 69 21.81 -7.54 -10.50
CA SER A 69 22.67 -8.14 -11.53
C SER A 69 22.29 -7.75 -12.96
N ASN A 70 21.15 -7.05 -13.14
CA ASN A 70 20.70 -6.53 -14.42
C ASN A 70 21.05 -5.04 -14.52
N GLU A 71 21.99 -4.70 -15.41
CA GLU A 71 22.48 -3.33 -15.59
C GLU A 71 21.38 -2.36 -16.07
N GLU A 72 20.48 -2.81 -16.94
CA GLU A 72 19.38 -2.00 -17.47
C GLU A 72 18.40 -1.64 -16.35
N GLN A 73 17.97 -2.63 -15.55
CA GLN A 73 17.09 -2.35 -14.42
C GLN A 73 17.77 -1.48 -13.37
N THR A 74 19.06 -1.70 -13.10
CA THR A 74 19.82 -0.88 -12.15
C THR A 74 19.92 0.57 -12.60
N LYS A 75 20.18 0.81 -13.88
CA LYS A 75 20.18 2.15 -14.47
C LYS A 75 18.79 2.79 -14.37
N TYR A 76 17.76 2.07 -14.80
CA TYR A 76 16.39 2.56 -14.78
C TYR A 76 15.91 2.88 -13.36
N ALA A 77 16.24 2.05 -12.38
CA ALA A 77 15.90 2.30 -10.96
C ALA A 77 16.54 3.58 -10.43
N LYS A 78 17.79 3.87 -10.78
CA LYS A 78 18.48 5.11 -10.39
C LYS A 78 17.86 6.34 -11.05
N GLU A 79 17.54 6.26 -12.34
CA GLU A 79 16.88 7.35 -13.07
C GLU A 79 15.46 7.60 -12.56
N LEU A 80 14.70 6.54 -12.30
CA LEU A 80 13.35 6.63 -11.71
C LEU A 80 13.41 7.23 -10.30
N TRP A 81 14.34 6.77 -9.47
CA TRP A 81 14.57 7.31 -8.13
C TRP A 81 14.87 8.82 -8.17
N GLU A 82 15.73 9.26 -9.08
CA GLU A 82 16.02 10.68 -9.27
C GLU A 82 14.77 11.45 -9.73
N ARG A 83 14.04 10.90 -10.71
CA ARG A 83 12.82 11.53 -11.23
C ARG A 83 11.77 11.71 -10.14
N ILE A 84 11.54 10.69 -9.31
CA ILE A 84 10.60 10.79 -8.19
C ILE A 84 10.98 11.94 -7.26
N ARG A 85 12.28 12.07 -6.93
CA ARG A 85 12.77 13.18 -6.07
C ARG A 85 12.62 14.56 -6.69
N ARG A 86 12.59 14.66 -8.02
CA ARG A 86 12.39 15.93 -8.76
C ARG A 86 10.90 16.28 -8.89
N GLU A 87 10.06 15.28 -9.16
CA GLU A 87 8.65 15.45 -9.47
C GLU A 87 7.76 15.48 -8.22
N PHE A 88 8.17 14.75 -7.17
CA PHE A 88 7.47 14.66 -5.89
C PHE A 88 8.41 14.97 -4.70
N PRO A 89 8.98 16.18 -4.63
CA PRO A 89 9.93 16.54 -3.56
C PRO A 89 9.32 16.49 -2.15
N GLU A 90 8.00 16.50 -2.03
CA GLU A 90 7.24 16.37 -0.78
C GLU A 90 7.14 14.93 -0.25
N LEU A 91 7.44 13.92 -1.07
CA LEU A 91 7.43 12.53 -0.64
C LEU A 91 8.72 12.19 0.10
N ARG A 92 8.62 11.29 1.09
CA ARG A 92 9.81 10.74 1.72
C ARG A 92 10.38 9.63 0.84
N VAL A 93 11.48 9.93 0.16
CA VAL A 93 12.21 8.99 -0.70
C VAL A 93 13.50 8.56 -0.01
N TYR A 94 13.66 7.27 0.26
CA TYR A 94 14.86 6.72 0.87
C TYR A 94 15.99 6.52 -0.13
N LYS A 95 17.21 6.31 0.37
CA LYS A 95 18.35 5.91 -0.46
C LYS A 95 18.09 4.58 -1.16
N ILE A 96 18.82 4.36 -2.25
CA ILE A 96 18.85 3.08 -2.94
C ILE A 96 19.62 2.05 -2.09
N TRP A 97 19.06 0.86 -1.96
CA TRP A 97 19.74 -0.33 -1.49
C TRP A 97 20.10 -1.20 -2.70
N ASP A 98 21.37 -1.56 -2.80
CA ASP A 98 21.95 -2.40 -3.87
C ASP A 98 21.98 -3.90 -3.50
N LYS A 99 21.36 -4.25 -2.37
CA LYS A 99 21.34 -5.59 -1.79
C LYS A 99 20.04 -5.83 -1.00
N PRO A 100 19.73 -7.09 -0.66
CA PRO A 100 18.60 -7.43 0.18
C PRO A 100 18.64 -6.72 1.55
N ILE A 101 17.49 -6.30 2.06
CA ILE A 101 17.34 -5.68 3.38
C ILE A 101 15.96 -5.98 3.96
N GLY A 102 15.87 -6.32 5.25
CA GLY A 102 14.59 -6.65 5.88
C GLY A 102 13.86 -7.81 5.17
N PRO A 103 12.56 -7.69 4.85
CA PRO A 103 11.81 -8.71 4.12
C PRO A 103 12.11 -8.74 2.61
N HIS A 104 12.93 -7.81 2.12
CA HIS A 104 13.10 -7.55 0.70
C HIS A 104 14.28 -8.33 0.14
N PRO A 105 14.05 -9.31 -0.76
CA PRO A 105 15.06 -10.29 -1.17
C PRO A 105 15.94 -9.83 -2.34
N VAL A 106 15.66 -8.66 -2.91
CA VAL A 106 16.42 -8.05 -4.01
C VAL A 106 16.63 -6.57 -3.73
N ALA A 107 17.48 -5.92 -4.52
CA ALA A 107 17.74 -4.50 -4.42
C ALA A 107 16.47 -3.66 -4.63
N MET A 108 16.35 -2.56 -3.88
CA MET A 108 15.17 -1.70 -3.90
C MET A 108 15.45 -0.29 -3.42
N PHE A 109 14.47 0.59 -3.58
CA PHE A 109 14.33 1.80 -2.79
C PHE A 109 12.89 1.98 -2.34
N GLU A 110 12.69 2.78 -1.29
CA GLU A 110 11.40 2.97 -0.64
C GLU A 110 10.92 4.41 -0.79
N VAL A 111 9.60 4.58 -0.94
CA VAL A 111 8.90 5.86 -0.91
C VAL A 111 7.72 5.76 0.06
N ASN A 112 7.62 6.64 1.07
CA ASN A 112 6.44 6.70 1.95
C ASN A 112 5.41 7.71 1.45
N LEU A 113 4.15 7.39 1.69
CA LEU A 113 2.99 8.22 1.40
C LEU A 113 2.22 8.53 2.69
N PHE A 114 1.87 9.79 2.89
CA PHE A 114 1.30 10.32 4.13
C PHE A 114 -0.17 10.74 3.98
N THR A 115 -0.65 10.96 2.76
CA THR A 115 -2.03 11.42 2.52
C THR A 115 -2.71 10.67 1.38
N PRO A 116 -4.06 10.63 1.35
CA PRO A 116 -4.81 10.09 0.22
C PRO A 116 -4.47 10.77 -1.11
N ALA A 117 -4.21 12.09 -1.08
CA ALA A 117 -3.82 12.84 -2.27
C ALA A 117 -2.46 12.38 -2.81
N GLN A 118 -1.48 12.15 -1.94
CA GLN A 118 -0.18 11.59 -2.34
C GLN A 118 -0.33 10.18 -2.93
N PHE A 119 -1.14 9.32 -2.30
CA PHE A 119 -1.42 7.99 -2.85
C PHE A 119 -2.10 8.07 -4.22
N GLY A 120 -3.15 8.88 -4.34
CA GLY A 120 -3.90 9.06 -5.60
C GLY A 120 -3.07 9.68 -6.72
N ALA A 121 -2.05 10.48 -6.41
CA ALA A 121 -1.14 11.04 -7.41
C ALA A 121 0.01 10.07 -7.76
N PHE A 122 0.70 9.54 -6.76
CA PHE A 122 1.92 8.78 -6.95
C PHE A 122 1.68 7.38 -7.53
N ILE A 123 0.64 6.67 -7.07
CA ILE A 123 0.39 5.28 -7.48
C ILE A 123 0.05 5.18 -8.97
N PRO A 124 -0.88 5.98 -9.54
CA PRO A 124 -1.12 5.97 -10.98
C PRO A 124 0.09 6.42 -11.80
N TRP A 125 0.83 7.42 -11.31
CA TRP A 125 2.05 7.89 -11.96
C TRP A 125 3.11 6.77 -12.01
N LEU A 126 3.36 6.10 -10.90
CA LEU A 126 4.33 5.01 -10.82
C LEU A 126 3.92 3.84 -11.71
N ASN A 127 2.62 3.53 -11.78
CA ASN A 127 2.11 2.48 -12.66
C ASN A 127 2.50 2.71 -14.13
N VAL A 128 2.56 3.97 -14.58
CA VAL A 128 2.98 4.34 -15.94
C VAL A 128 4.51 4.37 -16.07
N TRP A 129 5.22 4.91 -15.07
CA TRP A 129 6.63 5.27 -15.21
C TRP A 129 7.63 4.27 -14.61
N ARG A 130 7.18 3.25 -13.87
CA ARG A 130 8.08 2.25 -13.26
C ARG A 130 8.86 1.39 -14.26
N GLY A 131 8.46 1.39 -15.53
CA GLY A 131 9.11 0.58 -16.57
C GLY A 131 9.13 -0.91 -16.20
N PRO A 132 10.28 -1.60 -16.33
CA PRO A 132 10.37 -3.04 -16.06
C PRO A 132 10.40 -3.39 -14.56
N LEU A 133 10.41 -2.41 -13.67
CA LEU A 133 10.60 -2.61 -12.23
C LEU A 133 9.30 -3.07 -11.56
N SER A 134 9.40 -4.07 -10.68
CA SER A 134 8.28 -4.46 -9.82
C SER A 134 8.14 -3.52 -8.64
N ALA A 135 6.92 -3.30 -8.14
CA ALA A 135 6.70 -2.52 -6.92
C ALA A 135 5.73 -3.21 -5.97
N LEU A 136 6.12 -3.28 -4.69
CA LEU A 136 5.24 -3.61 -3.57
C LEU A 136 4.72 -2.32 -2.97
N VAL A 137 3.40 -2.17 -2.91
CA VAL A 137 2.73 -1.09 -2.18
C VAL A 137 2.01 -1.76 -1.01
N HIS A 138 2.34 -1.41 0.22
CA HIS A 138 1.62 -1.94 1.38
C HIS A 138 1.19 -0.82 2.33
N PRO A 139 0.05 -0.98 3.03
CA PRO A 139 -0.33 -0.04 4.07
C PRO A 139 0.60 -0.18 5.27
N ASN A 140 0.66 0.85 6.09
CA ASN A 140 1.10 0.77 7.46
C ASN A 140 -0.14 0.91 8.33
N THR A 141 -0.49 -0.15 9.05
CA THR A 141 -1.62 -0.11 9.97
C THR A 141 -1.17 -0.04 11.42
N ILE A 142 -1.95 0.68 12.22
CA ILE A 142 -1.82 0.66 13.68
C ILE A 142 -2.32 -0.73 14.15
N PRO A 143 -1.51 -1.51 14.88
CA PRO A 143 -1.92 -2.82 15.35
C PRO A 143 -3.18 -2.74 16.21
N GLU A 144 -4.14 -3.63 15.95
CA GLU A 144 -5.32 -3.80 16.79
C GLU A 144 -4.91 -4.15 18.23
N GLN A 145 -5.73 -3.77 19.21
CA GLN A 145 -5.44 -4.04 20.62
C GLN A 145 -5.28 -5.54 20.85
N GLY A 146 -4.15 -5.93 21.46
CA GLY A 146 -3.83 -7.33 21.73
C GLY A 146 -3.25 -8.11 20.54
N VAL A 147 -3.09 -7.48 19.37
CA VAL A 147 -2.40 -8.08 18.21
C VAL A 147 -0.92 -7.75 18.26
N ASN A 148 -0.07 -8.77 18.09
CA ASN A 148 1.38 -8.59 18.00
C ASN A 148 1.72 -7.70 16.79
N LYS A 149 2.53 -6.65 17.00
CA LYS A 149 2.98 -5.74 15.93
C LYS A 149 3.60 -6.44 14.73
N TRP A 150 4.38 -7.51 14.95
CA TRP A 150 5.01 -8.29 13.89
C TRP A 150 3.98 -9.06 13.07
N ALA A 151 2.93 -9.57 13.70
CA ALA A 151 1.81 -10.18 13.00
C ALA A 151 1.06 -9.14 12.14
N SER A 152 0.82 -7.94 12.68
CA SER A 152 0.22 -6.83 11.91
C SER A 152 1.08 -6.44 10.71
N MET A 153 2.39 -6.24 10.90
CA MET A 153 3.32 -5.92 9.82
C MET A 153 3.38 -7.03 8.75
N LYS A 154 3.38 -8.30 9.16
CA LYS A 154 3.31 -9.43 8.24
C LYS A 154 2.05 -9.39 7.39
N ARG A 155 0.91 -9.07 7.99
CA ARG A 155 -0.37 -8.93 7.29
C ARG A 155 -0.32 -7.80 6.26
N ASP A 156 0.23 -6.66 6.66
CA ASP A 156 0.41 -5.50 5.79
C ASP A 156 1.25 -5.86 4.55
N HIS A 157 2.37 -6.55 4.72
CA HIS A 157 3.28 -6.96 3.62
C HIS A 157 2.77 -8.14 2.78
N LEU A 158 1.72 -8.85 3.23
CA LEU A 158 1.26 -10.08 2.59
C LEU A 158 -0.17 -9.99 2.07
N GLU A 159 -1.15 -9.83 2.97
CA GLU A 159 -2.58 -9.90 2.65
C GLU A 159 -3.12 -8.57 2.16
N ARG A 160 -2.59 -7.45 2.69
CA ARG A 160 -3.02 -6.09 2.32
C ARG A 160 -2.12 -5.44 1.26
N ALA A 161 -1.12 -6.19 0.77
CA ALA A 161 -0.17 -5.73 -0.22
C ALA A 161 -0.81 -5.65 -1.62
N ILE A 162 -0.47 -4.58 -2.33
CA ILE A 162 -0.72 -4.39 -3.76
C ILE A 162 0.61 -4.59 -4.48
N TRP A 163 0.57 -5.29 -5.62
CA TRP A 163 1.74 -5.49 -6.48
C TRP A 163 1.51 -4.83 -7.84
N MET A 164 2.51 -4.08 -8.30
CA MET A 164 2.61 -3.62 -9.68
C MET A 164 3.73 -4.37 -10.38
N GLY A 165 3.41 -5.01 -11.51
CA GLY A 165 4.35 -5.91 -12.20
C GLY A 165 4.43 -7.26 -11.51
N GLU A 166 5.56 -7.95 -11.66
CA GLU A 166 5.75 -9.30 -11.14
C GLU A 166 5.94 -9.29 -9.62
N ARG A 167 5.19 -10.13 -8.92
CA ARG A 167 5.30 -10.27 -7.47
C ARG A 167 6.62 -10.94 -7.09
N ILE A 168 7.34 -10.34 -6.15
CA ILE A 168 8.58 -10.90 -5.60
C ILE A 168 8.27 -11.62 -4.27
N PRO A 169 8.72 -12.87 -4.07
CA PRO A 169 8.50 -13.60 -2.81
C PRO A 169 9.35 -13.00 -1.68
N LEU A 170 8.70 -12.31 -0.74
CA LEU A 170 9.34 -11.69 0.42
C LEU A 170 9.84 -12.73 1.44
N ASP A 171 10.94 -12.42 2.13
CA ASP A 171 11.37 -13.18 3.32
C ASP A 171 10.60 -12.69 4.54
N LEU A 172 9.53 -13.40 4.92
CA LEU A 172 8.69 -13.04 6.05
C LEU A 172 9.18 -13.63 7.39
N SER A 173 10.34 -14.29 7.41
CA SER A 173 10.86 -14.95 8.61
C SER A 173 11.10 -13.97 9.76
N LEU A 174 11.50 -12.72 9.45
CA LEU A 174 11.70 -11.69 10.46
C LEU A 174 10.43 -11.32 11.23
N PHE A 175 9.24 -11.57 10.65
CA PHE A 175 7.97 -11.26 11.28
C PHE A 175 7.46 -12.40 12.18
N ASN A 176 8.14 -13.54 12.22
CA ASN A 176 7.79 -14.65 13.10
C ASN A 176 8.40 -14.50 14.51
N ARG A 177 9.02 -13.34 14.81
CA ARG A 177 9.60 -13.06 16.13
C ARG A 177 8.48 -12.92 17.17
N THR A 178 8.56 -13.70 18.24
CA THR A 178 7.57 -13.76 19.33
C THR A 178 7.82 -12.77 20.47
N SER A 179 8.55 -11.67 20.21
CA SER A 179 8.82 -10.65 21.24
C SER A 179 7.64 -9.70 21.42
#